data_AF-A0A5C2H6X7-F1
#
_entry.id   AF-A0A5C2H6X7-F1
#
_cell.length_a   1.000
_cell.length_b   1.000
_cell.length_c   1.000
_cell.angle_alpha   90.00
_cell.angle_beta   90.00
_cell.angle_gamma   90.00
#
_symmetry.space_group_name_H-M   'P 1'
#
loop_
_entity.id
_entity.type
_entity.pdbx_description
1 polymer ?
#
loop_
_entity_poly.entity_id
_entity_poly.type
_entity_poly.pdbx_seq_one_letter_code
_entity_poly.pdbx_strand_id
1 'polypeptide(L)' 'MTVEEQKEFKEKIIETIIPLAINMTEDQIKNIIKVVESENKDIPKGFGSMLFEQIMIQKYKNNKL' A
#
# COMPACT_ATOMS: atom_id res chain seq x y z
N MET A 1 1.06 16.02 4.74
CA MET A 1 -0.34 15.70 4.44
C MET A 1 -1.21 16.17 5.58
N THR A 2 -2.35 16.80 5.29
CA THR A 2 -3.38 17.12 6.29
C THR A 2 -4.04 15.85 6.82
N VAL A 3 -4.89 15.97 7.83
CA VAL A 3 -5.62 14.84 8.41
C VAL A 3 -6.60 14.25 7.39
N GLU A 4 -7.25 15.12 6.62
CA GLU A 4 -8.21 14.76 5.57
C GLU A 4 -7.52 14.01 4.43
N GLU A 5 -6.38 14.51 3.95
CA GLU A 5 -5.59 13.84 2.91
C GLU A 5 -5.10 12.46 3.36
N GLN A 6 -4.68 12.33 4.62
CA GLN A 6 -4.27 11.02 5.17
C GLN A 6 -5.44 10.04 5.23
N LYS A 7 -6.65 10.53 5.53
CA LYS A 7 -7.86 9.71 5.55
C LYS A 7 -8.20 9.24 4.13
N GLU A 8 -8.27 10.16 3.18
CA GLU A 8 -8.57 9.85 1.78
C GLU A 8 -7.55 8.87 1.19
N PHE A 9 -6.27 9.05 1.51
CA PHE A 9 -5.22 8.12 1.08
C PHE A 9 -5.44 6.70 1.61
N LYS A 10 -5.80 6.56 2.89
CA LYS A 10 -6.10 5.25 3.48
C LYS A 10 -7.34 4.61 2.85
N GLU A 11 -8.39 5.39 2.62
CA GLU A 11 -9.62 4.91 1.97
C GLU A 11 -9.33 4.42 0.55
N LYS A 12 -8.58 5.19 -0.24
CA LYS A 12 -8.14 4.78 -1.58
C LYS A 12 -7.34 3.47 -1.56
N ILE A 13 -6.43 3.28 -0.61
CA ILE A 13 -5.70 2.01 -0.48
C ILE A 13 -6.67 0.84 -0.25
N ILE A 14 -7.61 1.01 0.69
CA ILE A 14 -8.60 -0.02 1.04
C ILE A 14 -9.48 -0.36 -0.16
N GLU A 15 -9.93 0.63 -0.92
CA GLU A 15 -10.84 0.43 -2.05
C GLU A 15 -10.15 -0.16 -3.29
N THR A 16 -8.90 0.23 -3.55
CA THR A 16 -8.25 -0.07 -4.83
C THR A 16 -7.16 -1.14 -4.74
N ILE A 17 -6.39 -1.16 -3.66
CA ILE A 17 -5.21 -2.02 -3.55
C ILE A 17 -5.53 -3.29 -2.76
N ILE A 18 -6.23 -3.18 -1.63
CA ILE A 18 -6.47 -4.32 -0.74
C ILE A 18 -7.23 -5.48 -1.40
N PRO A 19 -8.27 -5.28 -2.23
CA PRO A 19 -8.98 -6.38 -2.87
C PRO A 19 -8.06 -7.24 -3.76
N LEU A 20 -7.03 -6.63 -4.35
CA LEU A 20 -6.03 -7.30 -5.17
C LEU A 20 -4.94 -7.93 -4.30
N ALA A 21 -4.49 -7.19 -3.28
CA ALA A 21 -3.37 -7.58 -2.44
C ALA A 21 -3.73 -8.64 -1.38
N ILE A 22 -5.02 -8.84 -1.04
CA ILE A 22 -5.44 -9.71 0.08
C ILE A 22 -4.95 -11.16 -0.04
N ASN A 23 -4.84 -11.67 -1.27
CA ASN A 23 -4.36 -13.03 -1.55
C ASN A 23 -2.87 -13.09 -1.96
N MET A 24 -2.18 -11.94 -2.02
CA MET A 24 -0.75 -11.88 -2.37
C MET A 24 0.15 -12.18 -1.16
N THR A 25 1.31 -12.79 -1.38
CA THR A 25 2.35 -12.88 -0.34
C THR A 25 3.02 -11.53 -0.11
N GLU A 26 3.71 -11.38 1.03
CA GLU A 26 4.46 -10.16 1.31
C GLU A 26 5.51 -9.85 0.24
N ASP A 27 6.20 -10.87 -0.25
CA ASP A 27 7.24 -10.72 -1.27
C ASP A 27 6.67 -10.29 -2.62
N GLN A 28 5.48 -10.79 -2.98
CA GLN A 28 4.77 -10.33 -4.18
C GLN A 28 4.46 -8.83 -4.09
N ILE A 29 3.94 -8.37 -2.95
CA ILE A 29 3.62 -6.96 -2.73
C ILE A 29 4.91 -6.10 -2.78
N LYS A 30 5.98 -6.52 -2.08
CA LYS A 30 7.27 -5.80 -2.08
C LYS A 30 7.85 -5.67 -3.49
N ASN A 31 7.79 -6.75 -4.28
CA ASN A 31 8.34 -6.76 -5.64
C ASN A 31 7.55 -5.80 -6.55
N ILE A 32 6.22 -5.80 -6.47
CA ILE A 32 5.38 -4.87 -7.25
C ILE A 32 5.70 -3.42 -6.89
N ILE A 33 5.76 -3.10 -5.59
CA ILE A 33 6.09 -1.73 -5.14
C ILE A 33 7.46 -1.30 -5.65
N LYS A 34 8.46 -2.18 -5.58
CA LYS A 34 9.82 -1.89 -6.06
C LYS A 34 9.86 -1.62 -7.57
N VAL A 35 9.09 -2.38 -8.36
CA VAL A 35 8.96 -2.14 -9.81
C VAL A 35 8.34 -0.77 -10.06
N VAL A 36 7.22 -0.46 -9.41
CA VAL A 36 6.54 0.85 -9.53
C VAL A 36 7.47 2.01 -9.15
N GLU A 37 8.21 1.91 -8.04
CA GLU A 37 9.18 2.93 -7.64
C GLU A 37 10.32 3.09 -8.66
N SER A 38 10.79 2.00 -9.26
CA SER A 38 11.87 2.05 -10.26
C SER A 38 11.44 2.69 -11.59
N GLU A 39 10.16 2.53 -11.94
CA GLU A 39 9.59 3.06 -13.17
C GLU A 39 9.09 4.51 -13.04
N ASN A 40 8.84 4.97 -11.80
CA ASN A 40 8.26 6.29 -11.53
C ASN A 40 9.21 7.14 -10.66
N LYS A 41 10.09 7.89 -11.32
CA LYS A 41 11.11 8.73 -10.67
C LYS A 41 10.57 9.86 -9.79
N ASP A 42 9.31 10.24 -10.00
CA ASP A 42 8.64 11.31 -9.26
C ASP A 42 8.05 10.84 -7.93
N ILE A 43 8.06 9.53 -7.66
CA ILE A 43 7.61 8.99 -6.38
C ILE A 43 8.59 9.42 -5.28
N PRO A 44 8.10 10.07 -4.20
CA PRO A 44 8.94 10.47 -3.09
C PRO A 44 9.66 9.28 -2.45
N LYS A 45 10.93 9.48 -2.09
CA LYS A 45 11.71 8.46 -1.38
C LYS A 45 10.99 8.03 -0.10
N GLY A 46 10.84 6.72 0.09
CA GLY A 46 10.18 6.13 1.27
C GLY A 46 8.67 5.96 1.11
N PHE A 47 8.07 6.42 0.01
CA PHE A 47 6.65 6.20 -0.29
C PHE A 47 6.33 4.70 -0.40
N GLY A 48 7.15 3.90 -1.09
CA GLY A 48 6.92 2.47 -1.22
C GLY A 48 6.96 1.73 0.12
N SER A 49 7.87 2.11 1.02
CA SER A 49 7.91 1.57 2.39
C SER A 49 6.63 1.91 3.15
N MET A 50 6.21 3.18 3.10
CA MET A 50 4.96 3.62 3.74
C MET A 50 3.74 2.86 3.17
N LEU A 51 3.65 2.73 1.85
CA LEU A 51 2.56 2.02 1.18
C LEU A 51 2.53 0.54 1.57
N PHE A 52 3.70 -0.11 1.59
CA PHE A 52 3.83 -1.51 2.02
C PHE A 52 3.31 -1.70 3.45
N GLU A 53 3.72 -0.85 4.39
CA GLU A 53 3.24 -0.89 5.78
C GLU A 53 1.73 -0.74 5.87
N GLN A 54 1.13 0.20 5.13
CA GLN A 54 -0.32 0.38 5.13
C GLN A 54 -1.04 -0.85 4.56
N ILE A 55 -0.54 -1.45 3.47
CA ILE A 55 -1.12 -2.67 2.90
C ILE A 55 -1.09 -3.81 3.93
N MET A 56 0.04 -4.00 4.62
CA MET A 56 0.19 -5.05 5.64
C MET A 56 -0.76 -4.84 6.81
N ILE A 57 -0.86 -3.61 7.34
CA ILE A 57 -1.79 -3.29 8.43
C ILE A 57 -3.23 -3.64 8.04
N GLN A 58 -3.67 -3.29 6.83
CA GLN A 58 -5.04 -3.56 6.39
C GLN A 58 -5.27 -5.06 6.10
N LYS A 59 -4.30 -5.77 5.53
CA LYS A 59 -4.37 -7.23 5.37
C LYS A 59 -4.54 -7.93 6.72
N TYR A 60 -3.74 -7.57 7.73
CA TYR A 60 -3.85 -8.17 9.07
C TYR A 60 -5.19 -7.86 9.75
N LYS A 61 -5.78 -6.68 9.50
CA LYS A 61 -7.12 -6.36 10.00
C LYS A 61 -8.20 -7.21 9.34
N ASN A 62 -8.13 -7.37 8.02
CA ASN A 62 -9.12 -8.15 7.26
C ASN A 62 -9.02 -9.66 7.51
N ASN A 63 -7.81 -10.18 7.77
CA ASN A 63 -7.59 -11.59 8.09
C ASN A 63 -7.89 -11.95 9.56
N LYS A 64 -8.24 -10.96 10.41
CA LYS A 64 -8.61 -11.16 11.82
C LYS A 64 -10.14 -11.23 12.04
N LEU A 65 -10.90 -11.41 10.97
CA LEU A 65 -12.35 -11.66 11.00
C LEU A 65 -12.66 -13.13 10.70
#